data_AF-A0A0C9R8C0-F1
#
_entry.id   AF-A0A0C9R8C0-F1
#
_cell.length_a   1.000
_cell.length_b   1.000
_cell.length_c   1.000
_cell.angle_alpha   90.00
_cell.angle_beta   90.00
_cell.angle_gamma   90.00
#
_symmetry.space_group_name_H-M   'P 1'
#
loop_
_entity.id
_entity.type
_entity.pdbx_description
1 polymer ?
#
loop_
_entity_poly.entity_id
_entity_poly.type
_entity_poly.pdbx_seq_one_letter_code
_entity_poly.pdbx_strand_id
1 'polypeptide(L)'
;MFQPGRVATLIDDRKEITYGRAFEVTGSAALPYLENRECTLGGYLTTISTFYSQDGTQTFPVVIYIATQKNKHWLGDAPIHDIAQQILESKGPSGHNVEYLLRLADFMHQFIPEAYDEHLFTLELVVRARIKELNLCLKTLMGNREFVIQIEIERDSDSSDNDIPDNVPRRQSYEYTSRIAGKTLRCLKP
;
A
#
# COMPACT_ATOMS: atom_id res chain seq x y z
N MET A 1 17.67 0.65 -20.23
CA MET A 1 16.63 -0.39 -20.26
C MET A 1 15.74 -0.16 -19.05
N PHE A 2 14.42 -0.06 -19.23
CA PHE A 2 13.50 0.12 -18.09
C PHE A 2 13.44 -1.19 -17.31
N GLN A 3 13.91 -1.21 -16.07
CA GLN A 3 13.70 -2.36 -15.20
C GLN A 3 12.40 -2.17 -14.42
N PRO A 4 11.40 -3.06 -14.59
CA PRO A 4 10.14 -2.95 -13.87
C PRO A 4 10.36 -3.16 -12.37
N GLY A 5 9.70 -2.36 -11.54
CA GLY A 5 9.67 -2.57 -10.09
C GLY A 5 8.85 -3.78 -9.67
N ARG A 6 8.91 -4.10 -8.39
CA ARG A 6 8.07 -5.11 -7.72
C ARG A 6 7.18 -4.42 -6.70
N VAL A 7 5.88 -4.55 -6.86
CA VAL A 7 4.86 -3.99 -5.96
C VAL A 7 3.93 -5.10 -5.48
N ALA A 8 3.28 -4.89 -4.33
CA ALA A 8 2.38 -5.86 -3.75
C ALA A 8 1.11 -6.05 -4.61
N THR A 9 0.60 -7.28 -4.60
CA THR A 9 -0.73 -7.65 -5.09
C THR A 9 -1.25 -8.78 -4.21
N LEU A 10 -2.57 -9.00 -4.22
CA LEU A 10 -3.19 -10.08 -3.47
C LEU A 10 -3.36 -11.32 -4.34
N ILE A 11 -3.18 -12.48 -3.72
CA ILE A 11 -3.43 -13.79 -4.30
C ILE A 11 -4.59 -14.41 -3.51
N ASP A 12 -5.53 -15.03 -4.21
CA ASP A 12 -6.65 -15.70 -3.56
C ASP A 12 -6.16 -16.96 -2.83
N ASP A 13 -6.14 -16.89 -1.50
CA ASP A 13 -5.91 -18.03 -0.61
C ASP A 13 -6.93 -17.98 0.54
N ARG A 14 -7.75 -19.03 0.64
CA ARG A 14 -8.84 -19.11 1.61
C ARG A 14 -8.38 -19.34 3.05
N LYS A 15 -7.10 -19.61 3.27
CA LYS A 15 -6.54 -19.90 4.60
C LYS A 15 -5.71 -18.75 5.15
N GLU A 16 -5.35 -17.79 4.30
CA GLU A 16 -4.48 -16.69 4.65
C GLU A 16 -5.25 -15.41 4.94
N ILE A 17 -4.60 -14.52 5.69
CA ILE A 17 -5.19 -13.24 6.11
C ILE A 17 -4.23 -12.14 5.69
N THR A 18 -4.76 -11.14 5.01
CA THR A 18 -4.01 -9.94 4.68
C THR A 18 -4.43 -8.80 5.60
N TYR A 19 -3.41 -8.21 6.20
CA TYR A 19 -3.52 -7.07 7.08
C TYR A 19 -3.43 -5.78 6.27
N GLY A 20 -4.22 -4.77 6.66
CA GLY A 20 -4.29 -3.53 5.92
C GLY A 20 -5.19 -2.51 6.58
N ARG A 21 -5.49 -1.43 5.84
CA ARG A 21 -6.32 -0.33 6.32
C ARG A 21 -7.46 -0.08 5.33
N ALA A 22 -8.67 0.04 5.85
CA ALA A 22 -9.83 0.50 5.10
C ALA A 22 -9.94 2.02 5.22
N PHE A 23 -10.30 2.66 4.11
CA PHE A 23 -10.55 4.09 4.02
C PHE A 23 -12.00 4.31 3.63
N GLU A 24 -12.69 5.17 4.37
CA GLU A 24 -13.97 5.69 3.95
C GLU A 24 -13.75 6.71 2.83
N VAL A 25 -14.39 6.47 1.69
CA VAL A 25 -14.27 7.35 0.53
C VAL A 25 -15.48 8.29 0.52
N THR A 26 -15.23 9.58 0.67
CA THR A 26 -16.24 10.64 0.60
C THR A 26 -16.17 11.39 -0.72
N GLY A 27 -17.30 11.98 -1.13
CA GLY A 27 -17.41 12.75 -2.36
C GLY A 27 -17.64 11.90 -3.61
N SER A 28 -18.49 12.40 -4.51
CA SER A 28 -18.95 11.66 -5.71
C SER A 28 -17.85 11.38 -6.73
N ALA A 29 -16.81 12.20 -6.76
CA ALA A 29 -15.72 12.08 -7.74
C ALA A 29 -14.63 11.07 -7.34
N ALA A 30 -14.61 10.57 -6.10
CA ALA A 30 -13.47 9.81 -5.57
C ALA A 30 -13.40 8.37 -6.10
N LEU A 31 -14.52 7.64 -6.05
CA LEU A 31 -14.60 6.29 -6.62
C LEU A 31 -14.32 6.25 -8.13
N PRO A 32 -14.91 7.13 -8.99
CA PRO A 32 -14.55 7.17 -10.40
C PRO A 32 -13.08 7.45 -10.67
N TYR A 33 -12.44 8.30 -9.85
CA TYR A 33 -11.02 8.57 -9.96
C TYR A 33 -10.17 7.32 -9.65
N LEU A 34 -10.49 6.61 -8.56
CA LEU A 34 -9.80 5.37 -8.19
C LEU A 34 -10.01 4.28 -9.24
N GLU A 35 -11.22 4.11 -9.73
CA GLU A 35 -11.53 3.12 -10.78
C GLU A 35 -10.75 3.40 -12.07
N ASN A 36 -10.68 4.66 -12.51
CA ASN A 36 -9.87 5.00 -13.68
C ASN A 36 -8.37 4.75 -13.44
N ARG A 37 -7.84 5.11 -12.26
CA ARG A 37 -6.42 4.92 -11.95
C ARG A 37 -6.04 3.44 -11.85
N GLU A 38 -6.80 2.65 -11.11
CA GLU A 38 -6.46 1.26 -10.83
C GLU A 38 -6.89 0.33 -11.95
N CYS A 39 -8.12 0.44 -12.47
CA CYS A 39 -8.62 -0.49 -13.49
C CYS A 39 -8.16 -0.08 -14.89
N THR A 40 -8.44 1.16 -15.32
CA THR A 40 -8.16 1.58 -16.70
C THR A 40 -6.66 1.74 -16.96
N LEU A 41 -5.93 2.40 -16.06
CA LEU A 41 -4.49 2.64 -16.22
C LEU A 41 -3.63 1.49 -15.68
N GLY A 42 -3.97 0.96 -14.50
CA GLY A 42 -3.20 -0.09 -13.83
C GLY A 42 -3.56 -1.53 -14.23
N GLY A 43 -4.73 -1.76 -14.82
CA GLY A 43 -5.21 -3.10 -15.21
C GLY A 43 -5.61 -3.98 -14.01
N TYR A 44 -5.89 -3.39 -12.85
CA TYR A 44 -6.37 -4.12 -11.67
C TYR A 44 -7.84 -4.50 -11.83
N LEU A 45 -8.24 -5.63 -11.24
CA LEU A 45 -9.64 -6.00 -11.09
C LEU A 45 -10.19 -5.51 -9.76
N THR A 46 -11.44 -5.09 -9.77
CA THR A 46 -12.18 -4.71 -8.57
C THR A 46 -12.85 -5.95 -7.98
N THR A 47 -12.64 -6.20 -6.70
CA THR A 47 -13.38 -7.21 -5.92
C THR A 47 -13.97 -6.58 -4.66
N ILE A 48 -15.03 -7.18 -4.13
CA ILE A 48 -15.61 -6.83 -2.84
C ILE A 48 -15.26 -7.94 -1.86
N SER A 49 -14.68 -7.57 -0.72
CA SER A 49 -14.42 -8.50 0.38
C SER A 49 -14.95 -7.93 1.69
N THR A 50 -15.10 -8.78 2.71
CA THR A 50 -15.47 -8.34 4.04
C THR A 50 -14.23 -7.89 4.79
N PHE A 51 -14.25 -6.66 5.29
CA PHE A 51 -13.26 -6.14 6.22
C PHE A 51 -13.71 -6.39 7.66
N TYR A 52 -12.76 -6.72 8.54
CA TYR A 52 -12.98 -6.99 9.96
C TYR A 52 -12.11 -6.03 10.77
N SER A 53 -12.70 -5.19 11.62
CA SER A 53 -11.92 -4.24 12.43
C SER A 53 -11.01 -4.94 13.44
N GLN A 54 -9.92 -4.28 13.80
CA GLN A 54 -8.90 -4.77 14.73
C GLN A 54 -9.45 -5.16 16.11
N ASP A 55 -10.47 -4.46 16.59
CA ASP A 55 -11.15 -4.74 17.87
C ASP A 55 -12.29 -5.77 17.73
N GLY A 56 -12.55 -6.27 16.52
CA GLY A 56 -13.62 -7.23 16.21
C GLY A 56 -15.04 -6.65 16.28
N THR A 57 -15.18 -5.33 16.47
CA THR A 57 -16.50 -4.72 16.71
C THR A 57 -17.25 -4.37 15.42
N GLN A 58 -16.55 -4.25 14.28
CA GLN A 58 -17.11 -3.81 13.01
C GLN A 58 -16.73 -4.75 11.88
N THR A 59 -17.71 -5.07 11.05
CA THR A 59 -17.50 -5.79 9.80
C THR A 59 -18.29 -5.10 8.69
N PHE A 60 -17.65 -4.81 7.56
CA PHE A 60 -18.30 -4.11 6.45
C PHE A 60 -17.64 -4.47 5.11
N PRO A 61 -18.39 -4.40 3.99
CA PRO A 61 -17.81 -4.66 2.68
C PRO A 61 -16.83 -3.56 2.29
N VAL A 62 -15.71 -3.95 1.70
CA VAL A 62 -14.69 -3.05 1.15
C VAL A 62 -14.39 -3.40 -0.30
N VAL A 63 -14.06 -2.37 -1.06
CA VAL A 63 -13.57 -2.51 -2.44
C VAL A 63 -12.06 -2.70 -2.40
N ILE A 64 -11.57 -3.72 -3.11
CA ILE A 64 -10.15 -4.04 -3.23
C ILE A 64 -9.77 -4.11 -4.71
N TYR A 65 -8.64 -3.50 -5.07
CA TYR A 65 -8.06 -3.57 -6.41
C TYR A 65 -6.93 -4.60 -6.43
N ILE A 66 -7.05 -5.63 -7.27
CA ILE A 66 -6.13 -6.77 -7.31
C ILE A 66 -5.61 -6.97 -8.73
N ALA A 67 -4.28 -7.06 -8.90
CA ALA A 67 -3.70 -7.48 -10.16
C ALA A 67 -3.81 -9.00 -10.23
N THR A 68 -4.47 -9.52 -11.26
CA THR A 68 -4.52 -10.97 -11.49
C THR A 68 -3.40 -11.39 -12.43
N GLN A 69 -3.20 -12.70 -12.59
CA GLN A 69 -2.27 -13.29 -13.57
C GLN A 69 -2.52 -12.82 -15.01
N LYS A 70 -3.71 -12.30 -15.32
CA LYS A 70 -4.06 -11.72 -16.63
C LYS A 70 -3.53 -10.30 -16.83
N ASN A 71 -3.08 -9.63 -15.77
CA ASN A 71 -2.51 -8.29 -15.87
C ASN A 71 -1.19 -8.35 -16.64
N LYS A 72 -1.00 -7.46 -17.62
CA LYS A 72 0.23 -7.39 -18.45
C LYS A 72 1.50 -7.10 -17.65
N HIS A 73 1.36 -6.60 -16.42
CA HIS A 73 2.45 -6.32 -15.48
C HIS A 73 2.67 -7.43 -14.46
N TRP A 74 1.95 -8.55 -14.57
CA TRP A 74 2.13 -9.71 -13.70
C TRP A 74 3.48 -10.39 -13.97
N LEU A 75 4.38 -10.29 -13.00
CA LEU A 75 5.71 -10.92 -13.06
C LEU A 75 5.73 -12.33 -12.46
N GLY A 76 4.66 -12.73 -11.76
CA GLY A 76 4.52 -14.03 -11.10
C GLY A 76 5.48 -14.26 -9.94
N ASP A 77 5.45 -15.49 -9.46
CA ASP A 77 6.31 -15.96 -8.38
C ASP A 77 7.77 -15.94 -8.84
N ALA A 78 8.65 -15.56 -7.92
CA ALA A 78 10.09 -15.59 -8.13
C ALA A 78 10.80 -15.88 -6.81
N PRO A 79 12.02 -16.44 -6.85
CA PRO A 79 12.84 -16.59 -5.68
C PRO A 79 13.01 -15.27 -4.94
N ILE A 80 13.02 -15.32 -3.60
CA ILE A 80 13.09 -14.13 -2.74
C ILE A 80 14.30 -13.24 -3.07
N HIS A 81 15.42 -13.85 -3.44
CA HIS A 81 16.65 -13.15 -3.79
C HIS A 81 16.56 -12.43 -5.15
N ASP A 82 15.84 -13.00 -6.12
CA ASP A 82 15.63 -12.39 -7.43
C ASP A 82 14.69 -11.19 -7.30
N ILE A 83 13.63 -11.33 -6.49
CA ILE A 83 12.74 -10.21 -6.15
C ILE A 83 13.54 -9.11 -5.45
N ALA A 84 14.34 -9.45 -4.43
CA ALA A 84 15.15 -8.47 -3.72
C ALA A 84 16.14 -7.74 -4.64
N GLN A 85 16.80 -8.45 -5.55
CA GLN A 85 17.70 -7.84 -6.54
C GLN A 85 16.93 -6.88 -7.46
N GLN A 86 15.77 -7.29 -7.96
CA GLN A 86 14.93 -6.43 -8.80
C GLN A 86 14.49 -5.17 -8.05
N ILE A 87 14.14 -5.28 -6.76
CA ILE A 87 13.80 -4.13 -5.90
C ILE A 87 14.97 -3.15 -5.77
N LEU A 88 16.19 -3.67 -5.63
CA LEU A 88 17.41 -2.86 -5.47
C LEU A 88 17.84 -2.11 -6.73
N GLU A 89 17.47 -2.60 -7.91
CA GLU A 89 17.88 -2.00 -9.19
C GLU A 89 16.76 -1.12 -9.81
N SER A 90 15.51 -1.26 -9.34
CA SER A 90 14.35 -0.60 -9.93
C SER A 90 14.06 0.78 -9.34
N LYS A 91 13.84 1.75 -10.23
CA LYS A 91 13.40 3.12 -9.89
C LYS A 91 12.39 3.63 -10.92
N GLY A 92 11.26 4.12 -10.43
CA GLY A 92 10.21 4.73 -11.24
C GLY A 92 10.06 6.23 -10.99
N PRO A 93 9.05 6.86 -11.62
CA PRO A 93 8.72 8.27 -11.38
C PRO A 93 8.44 8.58 -9.89
N SER A 94 7.85 7.62 -9.17
CA SER A 94 7.48 7.78 -7.76
C SER A 94 8.65 7.62 -6.78
N GLY A 95 9.83 7.17 -7.22
CA GLY A 95 10.97 6.90 -6.35
C GLY A 95 11.60 5.53 -6.55
N HIS A 96 12.47 5.14 -5.62
CA HIS A 96 13.14 3.84 -5.65
C HIS A 96 12.19 2.73 -5.17
N ASN A 97 12.27 1.54 -5.74
CA ASN A 97 11.44 0.43 -5.26
C ASN A 97 11.81 -0.05 -3.84
N VAL A 98 13.04 0.24 -3.38
CA VAL A 98 13.47 0.04 -1.99
C VAL A 98 12.63 0.89 -1.03
N GLU A 99 12.36 2.15 -1.40
CA GLU A 99 11.52 3.04 -0.61
C GLU A 99 10.12 2.46 -0.42
N TYR A 100 9.53 1.91 -1.50
CA TYR A 100 8.22 1.26 -1.42
C TYR A 100 8.22 0.08 -0.43
N LEU A 101 9.16 -0.85 -0.56
CA LEU A 101 9.24 -2.03 0.30
C LEU A 101 9.42 -1.64 1.77
N LEU A 102 10.42 -0.80 2.06
CA LEU A 102 10.76 -0.47 3.44
C LEU A 102 9.68 0.39 4.10
N ARG A 103 9.02 1.30 3.37
CA ARG A 103 7.88 2.05 3.91
C ARG A 103 6.69 1.15 4.23
N LEU A 104 6.44 0.12 3.42
CA LEU A 104 5.39 -0.85 3.70
C LEU A 104 5.71 -1.68 4.95
N ALA A 105 6.94 -2.18 5.07
CA ALA A 105 7.39 -2.90 6.25
C ALA A 105 7.34 -2.03 7.51
N ASP A 106 7.85 -0.79 7.43
CA ASP A 106 7.80 0.18 8.54
C ASP A 106 6.35 0.46 8.97
N PHE A 107 5.40 0.59 8.02
CA PHE A 107 3.98 0.73 8.34
C PHE A 107 3.45 -0.49 9.10
N MET A 108 3.75 -1.70 8.64
CA MET A 108 3.30 -2.93 9.29
C MET A 108 3.85 -3.04 10.72
N HIS A 109 5.17 -2.83 10.90
CA HIS A 109 5.81 -2.85 12.23
C HIS A 109 5.23 -1.80 13.18
N GLN A 110 4.96 -0.58 12.70
CA GLN A 110 4.53 0.54 13.54
C GLN A 110 3.03 0.49 13.88
N PHE A 111 2.20 0.06 12.94
CA PHE A 111 0.75 0.23 13.01
C PHE A 111 -0.01 -1.08 13.13
N ILE A 112 0.58 -2.20 12.75
CA ILE A 112 -0.07 -3.51 12.88
C ILE A 112 0.95 -4.51 13.45
N PRO A 113 1.56 -4.24 14.62
CA PRO A 113 2.65 -5.06 15.17
C PRO A 113 2.27 -6.54 15.43
N GLU A 114 0.98 -6.84 15.57
CA GLU A 114 0.46 -8.20 15.70
C GLU A 114 0.37 -8.96 14.36
N ALA A 115 0.45 -8.25 13.24
CA ALA A 115 0.45 -8.84 11.90
C ALA A 115 1.86 -9.29 11.53
N TYR A 116 2.06 -10.61 11.49
CA TYR A 116 3.29 -11.18 10.97
C TYR A 116 3.11 -11.55 9.49
N ASP A 117 3.71 -10.74 8.61
CA ASP A 117 3.81 -11.03 7.18
C ASP A 117 5.20 -11.59 6.87
N GLU A 118 5.31 -12.93 6.82
CA GLU A 118 6.57 -13.64 6.62
C GLU A 118 7.25 -13.22 5.31
N HIS A 119 6.48 -13.06 4.23
CA HIS A 119 7.03 -12.73 2.92
C HIS A 119 7.59 -11.30 2.90
N LEU A 120 6.82 -10.33 3.37
CA LEU A 120 7.23 -8.93 3.45
C LEU A 120 8.49 -8.75 4.32
N PHE A 121 8.50 -9.36 5.52
CA PHE A 121 9.62 -9.21 6.44
C PHE A 121 10.86 -9.97 6.00
N THR A 122 10.69 -11.11 5.31
CA THR A 122 11.83 -11.79 4.67
C THR A 122 12.42 -10.93 3.55
N LEU A 123 11.59 -10.32 2.69
CA LEU A 123 12.05 -9.39 1.66
C LEU A 123 12.77 -8.18 2.28
N GLU A 124 12.19 -7.59 3.33
CA GLU A 124 12.79 -6.49 4.07
C GLU A 124 14.20 -6.85 4.54
N LEU A 125 14.34 -7.99 5.22
CA LEU A 125 15.62 -8.48 5.74
C LEU A 125 16.66 -8.66 4.63
N VAL A 126 16.29 -9.35 3.54
CA VAL A 126 17.19 -9.62 2.42
C VAL A 126 17.62 -8.32 1.74
N VAL A 127 16.69 -7.39 1.49
CA VAL A 127 17.01 -6.10 0.87
C VAL A 127 17.93 -5.26 1.77
N ARG A 128 17.66 -5.18 3.08
CA ARG A 128 18.54 -4.47 4.03
C ARG A 128 19.95 -5.07 4.09
N ALA A 129 20.06 -6.40 4.08
CA ALA A 129 21.35 -7.10 4.07
C ALA A 129 22.14 -6.75 2.79
N ARG A 130 21.50 -6.82 1.62
CA ARG A 130 22.11 -6.46 0.33
C ARG A 130 22.54 -5.00 0.25
N ILE A 131 21.75 -4.07 0.76
CA ILE A 131 22.13 -2.64 0.84
C ILE A 131 23.44 -2.48 1.61
N LYS A 132 23.58 -3.20 2.73
CA LYS A 132 24.80 -3.19 3.54
C LYS A 132 25.98 -3.84 2.82
N GLU A 133 25.78 -5.02 2.22
CA GLU A 133 26.82 -5.74 1.46
C GLU A 133 27.39 -4.91 0.31
N LEU A 134 26.51 -4.20 -0.41
CA LEU A 134 26.86 -3.38 -1.57
C LEU A 134 27.27 -1.94 -1.19
N ASN A 135 27.30 -1.60 0.10
CA ASN A 135 27.57 -0.24 0.61
C ASN A 135 26.70 0.85 -0.05
N LEU A 136 25.42 0.55 -0.28
CA LEU A 136 24.48 1.51 -0.86
C LEU A 136 24.01 2.52 0.19
N CYS A 137 23.87 3.78 -0.22
CA CYS A 137 23.38 4.83 0.67
C CYS A 137 21.87 4.71 0.87
N LEU A 138 21.45 4.18 2.03
CA LEU A 138 20.03 4.01 2.36
C LEU A 138 19.26 5.33 2.29
N LYS A 139 19.85 6.46 2.71
CA LYS A 139 19.23 7.79 2.61
C LYS A 139 18.88 8.16 1.17
N THR A 140 19.75 7.81 0.21
CA THR A 140 19.47 8.03 -1.22
C THR A 140 18.35 7.12 -1.72
N LEU A 141 18.33 5.86 -1.28
CA LEU A 141 17.32 4.87 -1.67
C LEU A 141 15.93 5.20 -1.11
N MET A 142 15.84 5.76 0.10
CA MET A 142 14.59 6.14 0.76
C MET A 142 14.04 7.50 0.29
N GLY A 143 14.80 8.23 -0.53
CA GLY A 143 14.44 9.57 -0.98
C GLY A 143 14.54 10.65 0.10
N ASN A 144 14.50 11.91 -0.33
CA ASN A 144 14.59 13.08 0.56
C ASN A 144 13.22 13.55 1.09
N ARG A 145 12.25 12.64 1.20
CA ARG A 145 10.91 12.96 1.70
C ARG A 145 10.84 12.54 3.16
N GLU A 146 10.75 13.51 4.07
CA GLU A 146 10.27 13.23 5.42
C GLU A 146 8.86 12.64 5.27
N PHE A 147 8.74 11.37 5.57
CA PHE A 147 7.48 10.65 5.48
C PHE A 147 7.02 10.40 6.89
N VAL A 148 6.26 11.36 7.41
CA VAL A 148 5.57 11.20 8.68
C VAL A 148 4.20 10.63 8.36
N ILE A 149 3.96 9.39 8.75
CA ILE A 149 2.61 8.82 8.69
C ILE A 149 1.83 9.44 9.85
N GLN A 150 1.24 10.61 9.63
CA GLN A 150 0.31 11.24 10.56
C GLN A 150 -1.01 10.48 10.53
N ILE A 151 -1.09 9.43 11.34
CA ILE A 151 -2.36 8.78 11.66
C ILE A 151 -2.82 9.39 12.97
N GLU A 152 -3.70 10.38 12.90
CA GLU A 152 -4.48 10.78 14.06
C GLU A 152 -5.31 9.56 14.49
N ILE A 153 -4.93 8.96 15.62
CA ILE A 153 -5.75 7.97 16.29
C ILE A 153 -6.79 8.79 17.04
N GLU A 154 -7.90 9.14 16.37
CA GLU A 154 -9.05 9.69 17.06
C GLU A 154 -9.55 8.62 18.03
N ARG A 155 -9.23 8.81 19.31
CA ARG A 155 -9.98 8.20 20.42
C ARG A 155 -11.24 9.03 20.52
N ASP A 156 -12.40 8.40 20.28
CA ASP A 156 -13.76 8.94 20.37
C ASP A 156 -13.85 10.34 20.99
N SER A 157 -14.10 11.34 20.15
CA SER A 157 -14.76 12.56 20.58
C SER A 157 -15.49 13.21 19.39
N ASP A 158 -16.82 13.12 19.46
CA ASP A 158 -17.87 13.90 18.80
C ASP A 158 -17.60 14.55 17.43
N SER A 159 -18.40 14.09 16.48
CA SER A 159 -18.63 14.62 15.15
C SER A 159 -18.88 16.13 15.12
N SER A 160 -18.05 16.86 14.38
CA SER A 160 -18.45 18.10 13.70
C SER A 160 -17.89 18.11 12.28
N ASP A 161 -18.77 17.88 11.30
CA ASP A 161 -18.49 17.97 9.87
C ASP A 161 -17.90 19.34 9.51
N ASN A 162 -16.76 19.32 8.83
CA ASN A 162 -16.26 20.49 8.09
C ASN A 162 -16.22 20.13 6.60
N ASP A 163 -17.16 20.71 5.85
CA ASP A 163 -17.26 20.64 4.39
C ASP A 163 -15.98 21.17 3.72
N ILE A 164 -15.25 20.31 3.03
CA ILE A 164 -14.17 20.73 2.12
C ILE A 164 -14.77 20.90 0.71
N PRO A 165 -14.57 22.06 0.04
CA PRO A 165 -15.18 22.31 -1.26
C PRO A 165 -14.64 21.38 -2.35
N ASP A 166 -15.57 20.74 -3.06
CA ASP A 166 -15.39 19.65 -4.05
C ASP A 166 -14.71 20.06 -5.39
N ASN A 167 -14.11 21.25 -5.48
CA ASN A 167 -13.80 21.89 -6.76
C ASN A 167 -12.31 22.02 -7.12
N VAL A 168 -11.43 21.17 -6.59
CA VAL A 168 -10.02 21.11 -7.05
C VAL A 168 -9.86 20.04 -8.13
N PRO A 169 -9.44 20.40 -9.36
CA PRO A 169 -9.20 19.42 -10.42
C PRO A 169 -8.14 18.40 -9.98
N ARG A 170 -8.55 17.14 -9.82
CA ARG A 170 -7.65 16.04 -9.46
C ARG A 170 -6.76 15.73 -10.67
N ARG A 171 -5.46 16.03 -10.57
CA ARG A 171 -4.48 15.62 -11.59
C ARG A 171 -4.52 14.09 -11.72
N GLN A 172 -4.63 13.61 -12.96
CA GLN A 172 -4.56 12.20 -13.32
C GLN A 172 -3.11 11.70 -13.20
N SER A 173 -2.56 11.71 -11.99
CA SER A 173 -1.22 11.21 -11.70
C SER A 173 -1.25 10.28 -10.48
N TYR A 174 -0.23 9.43 -10.37
CA TYR A 174 0.03 8.58 -9.20
C TYR A 174 0.54 9.39 -7.98
N GLU A 175 0.67 10.71 -8.11
CA GLU A 175 1.25 11.59 -7.10
C GLU A 175 0.15 12.32 -6.32
N TYR A 176 -0.54 11.61 -5.43
CA TYR A 176 -1.48 12.25 -4.52
C TYR A 176 -1.56 11.51 -3.19
N THR A 177 -0.60 11.74 -2.30
CA THR A 177 -0.60 11.21 -0.93
C THR A 177 -0.20 12.30 0.06
N SER A 178 -1.11 13.22 0.32
CA SER A 178 -1.17 13.98 1.59
C SER A 178 -2.44 14.82 1.55
N ARG A 179 -3.15 14.91 2.68
CA ARG A 179 -4.38 15.70 2.93
C ARG A 179 -5.71 14.97 2.67
N ILE A 180 -5.92 13.85 3.36
CA ILE A 180 -7.27 13.32 3.60
C ILE A 180 -7.42 13.18 5.13
N ALA A 181 -8.47 13.78 5.70
CA ALA A 181 -8.85 13.59 7.10
C ALA A 181 -9.31 12.13 7.29
N GLY A 182 -8.70 11.42 8.23
CA GLY A 182 -8.67 9.96 8.22
C GLY A 182 -9.62 9.31 9.21
N LYS A 183 -10.81 8.90 8.77
CA LYS A 183 -11.56 7.82 9.42
C LYS A 183 -11.05 6.49 8.89
N THR A 184 -10.47 5.66 9.75
CA THR A 184 -9.76 4.47 9.28
C THR A 184 -9.88 3.28 10.20
N LEU A 185 -9.96 2.11 9.60
CA LEU A 185 -10.09 0.84 10.30
C LEU A 185 -8.98 -0.11 9.82
N ARG A 186 -8.48 -1.00 10.69
CA ARG A 186 -7.41 -1.99 10.39
C ARG A 186 -7.95 -3.42 10.44
N CYS A 187 -7.45 -4.31 9.58
CA CYS A 187 -7.91 -5.70 9.48
C CYS A 187 -7.22 -6.58 10.54
N LEU A 188 -7.91 -7.46 11.30
CA LEU A 188 -7.27 -8.58 12.03
C LEU A 188 -8.22 -9.80 12.24
N LYS A 189 -7.61 -10.93 12.61
CA LYS A 189 -8.05 -12.35 12.60
C LYS A 189 -9.42 -12.73 13.24
N PRO A 190 -10.12 -13.76 12.70
CA PRO A 190 -11.19 -14.49 13.38
C PRO A 190 -10.69 -15.44 14.48
#